data_AF-A0A1G1EDN0-F1
#
_entry.id   AF-A0A1G1EDN0-F1
#
_cell.length_a   1.000
_cell.length_b   1.000
_cell.length_c   1.000
_cell.angle_alpha   90.00
_cell.angle_beta   90.00
_cell.angle_gamma   90.00
#
_symmetry.space_group_name_H-M   'P 1'
#
loop_
_entity.id
_entity.type
_entity.pdbx_description
1 polymer ?
#
loop_
_entity_poly.entity_id
_entity_poly.type
_entity_poly.pdbx_seq_one_letter_code
_entity_poly.pdbx_strand_id
1 'polypeptide(L)'
;MNEVPLKKKFSCALILTFLTLLLPKSSLAEIELVIDFPLPGMKLDYTSPIAPISGYIYTTDSQDIKYEVIIALDTSGSAAAPCGMDLDNDGVIGRAPTLYRELEGLIGEGNTDPDDSIFAAEILAARRLLRLLDPDTTEVGLISFSGDFKGGSGRSNIATPDAYCEQPLTKEYARITEALNRMKTNGARGGTNIAAGIRLGIEALMGLMSDTQPPGYHTNDRTKKIILLLSDGFPSFPVGSANAADPEDKILTISAAHLAYMAGIQINTYALGPDALSSPFTLQEIARVTGGQFTGLSNLGEIITRLEEARFIKLRNILVENTTLTKPASEMLVSPEGFFLALVPLTEGLNKVRVSVTATDGTAAEKLLSLYWLKPETHDNIAFQLDLARDQLRGLKLTLAKERDRLMQYRKEKLDLELQIKPKNP
;
A
#
# COMPACT_ATOMS: atom_id res chain seq x y z
N MET A 1 28.54 -80.56 32.85
CA MET A 1 27.32 -80.86 33.64
C MET A 1 26.64 -79.55 34.00
N ASN A 2 25.39 -79.45 33.56
CA ASN A 2 24.30 -78.59 34.03
C ASN A 2 24.37 -77.08 33.79
N GLU A 3 23.62 -76.69 32.76
CA GLU A 3 22.84 -75.45 32.65
C GLU A 3 22.03 -75.16 33.93
N VAL A 4 21.79 -73.88 34.25
CA VAL A 4 20.45 -73.28 34.40
C VAL A 4 20.56 -71.74 34.24
N PRO A 5 19.72 -71.09 33.41
CA PRO A 5 19.56 -69.64 33.29
C PRO A 5 18.42 -69.11 34.18
N LEU A 6 18.35 -67.81 34.51
CA LEU A 6 17.05 -67.18 34.80
C LEU A 6 17.03 -65.66 34.60
N LYS A 7 16.11 -65.26 33.72
CA LYS A 7 15.68 -63.91 33.35
C LYS A 7 15.25 -63.09 34.57
N LYS A 8 15.83 -61.90 34.77
CA LYS A 8 15.19 -60.82 35.55
C LYS A 8 14.37 -59.95 34.60
N LYS A 9 13.04 -60.06 34.72
CA LYS A 9 12.09 -59.09 34.15
C LYS A 9 12.20 -57.80 34.96
N PHE A 10 12.73 -56.74 34.35
CA PHE A 10 12.53 -55.38 34.85
C PHE A 10 11.16 -54.90 34.35
N SER A 11 10.27 -54.66 35.29
CA SER A 11 8.99 -54.00 35.05
C SER A 11 9.24 -52.52 34.74
N CYS A 12 9.25 -52.16 33.46
CA CYS A 12 9.01 -50.76 33.05
C CYS A 12 7.53 -50.47 33.24
N ALA A 13 7.17 -49.94 34.40
CA ALA A 13 5.94 -49.18 34.56
C ALA A 13 6.10 -47.89 33.74
N LEU A 14 5.66 -47.95 32.48
CA LEU A 14 5.52 -46.79 31.61
C LEU A 14 4.42 -45.91 32.22
N ILE A 15 4.83 -44.91 33.00
CA ILE A 15 3.95 -43.81 33.42
C ILE A 15 3.64 -43.02 32.15
N LEU A 16 2.57 -43.45 31.47
CA LEU A 16 1.92 -42.73 30.38
C LEU A 16 1.20 -41.53 31.02
N THR A 17 1.96 -40.56 31.52
CA THR A 17 1.42 -39.27 31.94
C THR A 17 0.90 -38.61 30.67
N PHE A 18 -0.42 -38.49 30.61
CA PHE A 18 -1.19 -37.79 29.59
C PHE A 18 -0.78 -36.30 29.62
N LEU A 19 0.38 -35.98 29.05
CA LEU A 19 0.75 -34.62 28.70
C LEU A 19 0.05 -34.33 27.38
N THR A 20 -1.28 -34.20 27.41
CA THR A 20 -2.01 -33.44 26.40
C THR A 20 -1.49 -32.02 26.53
N LEU A 21 -0.44 -31.70 25.77
CA LEU A 21 -0.11 -30.33 25.44
C LEU A 21 -1.42 -29.69 24.98
N LEU A 22 -1.95 -28.80 25.82
CA LEU A 22 -2.80 -27.71 25.40
C LEU A 22 -1.94 -26.85 24.46
N LEU A 23 -1.75 -27.33 23.23
CA LEU A 23 -1.42 -26.45 22.13
C LEU A 23 -2.55 -25.43 22.13
N PRO A 24 -2.27 -24.12 22.29
CA PRO A 24 -3.30 -23.12 22.10
C PRO A 24 -3.91 -23.42 20.74
N LYS A 25 -5.21 -23.68 20.73
CA LYS A 25 -5.98 -23.81 19.50
C LYS A 25 -5.79 -22.46 18.83
N SER A 26 -4.84 -22.38 17.91
CA SER A 26 -4.67 -21.21 17.06
C SER A 26 -5.97 -21.10 16.30
N SER A 27 -6.89 -20.28 16.80
CA SER A 27 -8.09 -19.91 16.07
C SER A 27 -7.57 -19.22 14.83
N LEU A 28 -7.59 -19.95 13.70
CA LEU A 28 -7.37 -19.34 12.40
C LEU A 28 -8.34 -18.17 12.32
N ALA A 29 -7.83 -16.98 12.01
CA ALA A 29 -8.65 -15.80 11.84
C ALA A 29 -9.72 -16.12 10.79
N GLU A 30 -10.99 -16.11 11.19
CA GLU A 30 -12.11 -16.38 10.31
C GLU A 30 -12.33 -15.12 9.46
N ILE A 31 -12.26 -15.23 8.14
CA ILE A 31 -12.71 -14.15 7.27
C ILE A 31 -14.23 -14.06 7.36
N GLU A 32 -14.74 -12.85 7.55
CA GLU A 32 -16.13 -12.52 7.42
C GLU A 32 -16.34 -11.65 6.17
N LEU A 33 -17.38 -11.98 5.41
CA LEU A 33 -17.80 -11.23 4.24
C LEU A 33 -19.19 -10.65 4.52
N VAL A 34 -19.30 -9.33 4.53
CA VAL A 34 -20.55 -8.60 4.76
C VAL A 34 -20.95 -7.91 3.47
N ILE A 35 -22.18 -8.15 3.01
CA ILE A 35 -22.75 -7.46 1.86
C ILE A 35 -23.55 -6.27 2.39
N ASP A 36 -23.15 -5.08 1.98
CA ASP A 36 -23.82 -3.82 2.34
C ASP A 36 -24.95 -3.52 1.33
N PHE A 37 -24.65 -3.67 0.04
CA PHE A 37 -25.61 -3.48 -1.03
C PHE A 37 -25.50 -4.57 -2.11
N PRO A 38 -26.61 -5.03 -2.70
CA PRO A 38 -27.98 -4.76 -2.29
C PRO A 38 -28.39 -5.59 -1.06
N LEU A 39 -29.40 -5.12 -0.34
CA LEU A 39 -29.97 -5.86 0.78
C LEU A 39 -30.62 -7.18 0.28
N PRO A 40 -30.58 -8.27 1.08
CA PRO A 40 -31.20 -9.53 0.71
C PRO A 40 -32.68 -9.37 0.30
N GLY A 41 -33.04 -9.86 -0.89
CA GLY A 41 -34.41 -9.80 -1.41
C GLY A 41 -34.81 -8.46 -2.03
N MET A 42 -33.89 -7.48 -2.11
CA MET A 42 -34.14 -6.22 -2.80
C MET A 42 -34.46 -6.47 -4.28
N LYS A 43 -35.54 -5.82 -4.76
CA LYS A 43 -35.86 -5.76 -6.18
C LYS A 43 -35.07 -4.61 -6.80
N LEU A 44 -34.34 -4.90 -7.85
CA LEU A 44 -33.52 -3.93 -8.55
C LEU A 44 -34.28 -3.47 -9.80
N ASP A 45 -34.60 -2.19 -9.85
CA ASP A 45 -35.33 -1.56 -10.95
C ASP A 45 -34.42 -0.62 -11.74
N TYR A 46 -33.30 -1.18 -12.22
CA TYR A 46 -32.32 -0.43 -13.00
C TYR A 46 -32.68 -0.48 -14.48
N THR A 47 -32.55 0.66 -15.18
CA THR A 47 -32.70 0.74 -16.64
C THR A 47 -31.68 -0.12 -17.40
N SER A 48 -30.60 -0.52 -16.74
CA SER A 48 -29.54 -1.36 -17.28
C SER A 48 -29.48 -2.71 -16.58
N PRO A 49 -29.16 -3.81 -17.29
CA PRO A 49 -29.05 -5.15 -16.73
C PRO A 49 -27.72 -5.32 -15.96
N ILE A 50 -27.42 -4.39 -15.04
CA ILE A 50 -26.21 -4.36 -14.23
C ILE A 50 -26.62 -3.95 -12.82
N ALA A 51 -26.19 -4.72 -11.82
CA ALA A 51 -26.36 -4.39 -10.40
C ALA A 51 -25.02 -3.98 -9.79
N PRO A 52 -24.95 -2.87 -9.03
CA PRO A 52 -23.85 -2.67 -8.12
C PRO A 52 -23.99 -3.63 -6.93
N ILE A 53 -22.89 -4.23 -6.53
CA ILE A 53 -22.78 -5.03 -5.32
C ILE A 53 -21.60 -4.49 -4.54
N SER A 54 -21.85 -4.03 -3.32
CA SER A 54 -20.82 -3.55 -2.40
C SER A 54 -20.89 -4.26 -1.07
N GLY A 55 -19.77 -4.22 -0.38
CA GLY A 55 -19.64 -4.83 0.93
C GLY A 55 -18.26 -4.63 1.51
N TYR A 56 -18.06 -5.26 2.65
CA TYR A 56 -16.82 -5.22 3.40
C TYR A 56 -16.33 -6.63 3.65
N ILE A 57 -15.01 -6.76 3.65
CA ILE A 57 -14.31 -7.98 4.01
C ILE A 57 -13.61 -7.71 5.33
N TYR A 58 -13.91 -8.52 6.32
CA TYR A 58 -13.31 -8.47 7.63
C TYR A 58 -12.54 -9.77 7.89
N THR A 59 -11.54 -9.73 8.76
CA THR A 59 -11.13 -10.88 9.57
C THR A 59 -11.86 -10.81 10.91
N THR A 60 -11.92 -11.89 11.70
CA THR A 60 -12.63 -11.90 13.01
C THR A 60 -12.13 -10.80 13.95
N ASP A 61 -10.89 -10.35 13.75
CA ASP A 61 -10.29 -9.25 14.50
C ASP A 61 -10.70 -7.86 13.98
N SER A 62 -11.43 -7.77 12.85
CA SER A 62 -11.60 -6.54 12.06
C SER A 62 -12.99 -5.91 11.96
N GLN A 63 -14.02 -6.47 12.60
CA GLN A 63 -15.25 -5.69 12.79
C GLN A 63 -14.95 -4.48 13.69
N ASP A 64 -15.30 -3.28 13.21
CA ASP A 64 -14.98 -1.97 13.80
C ASP A 64 -13.48 -1.58 13.82
N ILE A 65 -12.64 -2.18 12.97
CA ILE A 65 -11.25 -1.70 12.87
C ILE A 65 -11.23 -0.30 12.26
N LYS A 66 -10.54 0.60 12.97
CA LYS A 66 -10.09 1.88 12.42
C LYS A 66 -8.65 1.79 11.97
N TYR A 67 -8.29 2.55 10.94
CA TYR A 67 -6.93 2.62 10.45
C TYR A 67 -6.35 3.99 10.75
N GLU A 68 -5.14 4.02 11.29
CA GLU A 68 -4.30 5.21 11.37
C GLU A 68 -3.11 4.96 10.45
N VAL A 69 -3.03 5.76 9.38
CA VAL A 69 -2.07 5.57 8.30
C VAL A 69 -1.16 6.78 8.21
N ILE A 70 0.15 6.57 8.35
CA ILE A 70 1.15 7.59 8.01
C ILE A 70 1.69 7.30 6.62
N ILE A 71 1.58 8.27 5.72
CA ILE A 71 2.30 8.29 4.46
C ILE A 71 3.64 8.98 4.73
N ALA A 72 4.74 8.22 4.62
CA ALA A 72 6.09 8.72 4.81
C ALA A 72 6.77 8.83 3.45
N LEU A 73 7.02 10.06 3.01
CA LEU A 73 7.60 10.37 1.71
C LEU A 73 9.08 10.74 1.83
N ASP A 74 9.90 10.17 0.95
CA ASP A 74 11.30 10.50 0.83
C ASP A 74 11.42 11.83 0.07
N THR A 75 11.90 12.84 0.78
CA THR A 75 12.16 14.16 0.20
C THR A 75 13.63 14.40 -0.05
N SER A 76 14.46 13.35 -0.05
CA SER A 76 15.90 13.46 -0.34
C SER A 76 16.18 13.89 -1.78
N GLY A 77 17.41 14.35 -2.03
CA GLY A 77 17.81 14.88 -3.33
C GLY A 77 17.70 13.87 -4.47
N SER A 78 17.86 12.56 -4.19
CA SER A 78 17.72 11.51 -5.21
C SER A 78 16.31 11.45 -5.78
N ALA A 79 15.31 11.77 -4.96
CA ALA A 79 13.92 11.77 -5.40
C ALA A 79 13.62 12.88 -6.44
N ALA A 80 14.54 13.81 -6.68
CA ALA A 80 14.44 14.78 -7.78
C ALA A 80 14.73 14.17 -9.16
N ALA A 81 15.36 12.99 -9.21
CA ALA A 81 15.66 12.28 -10.45
C ALA A 81 14.40 12.08 -11.31
N PRO A 82 14.54 11.97 -12.64
CA PRO A 82 13.40 11.72 -13.53
C PRO A 82 12.80 10.33 -13.26
N CYS A 83 11.47 10.26 -13.16
CA CYS A 83 10.76 9.00 -13.01
C CYS A 83 10.59 8.22 -14.33
N GLY A 84 10.92 8.87 -15.45
CA GLY A 84 10.91 8.27 -16.78
C GLY A 84 9.53 8.21 -17.44
N MET A 85 8.55 8.93 -16.92
CA MET A 85 7.22 9.10 -17.50
C MET A 85 6.74 10.55 -17.40
N ASP A 86 5.87 10.94 -18.33
CA ASP A 86 5.11 12.20 -18.33
C ASP A 86 3.96 12.08 -17.31
N LEU A 87 4.14 12.66 -16.13
CA LEU A 87 3.20 12.62 -15.02
C LEU A 87 2.09 13.67 -15.14
N ASP A 88 2.43 14.86 -15.64
CA ASP A 88 1.54 16.01 -15.65
C ASP A 88 0.80 16.22 -16.98
N ASN A 89 1.20 15.50 -18.02
CA ASN A 89 0.64 15.42 -19.37
C ASN A 89 0.91 16.64 -20.25
N ASP A 90 2.06 17.27 -20.06
CA ASP A 90 2.50 18.35 -20.94
C ASP A 90 3.15 17.84 -22.25
N GLY A 91 3.37 16.51 -22.37
CA GLY A 91 3.97 15.85 -23.51
C GLY A 91 5.50 15.81 -23.49
N VAL A 92 6.11 16.28 -22.41
CA VAL A 92 7.54 16.19 -22.12
C VAL A 92 7.75 15.02 -21.15
N ILE A 93 8.89 14.33 -21.27
CA ILE A 93 9.30 13.32 -20.29
C ILE A 93 10.59 13.82 -19.66
N GLY A 94 10.60 13.94 -18.34
CA GLY A 94 11.78 14.26 -17.54
C GLY A 94 12.97 13.35 -17.85
N ARG A 95 14.16 13.93 -18.04
CA ARG A 95 15.41 13.23 -18.33
C ARG A 95 16.55 13.79 -17.49
N ALA A 96 17.53 12.93 -17.21
CA ALA A 96 18.79 13.37 -16.64
C ALA A 96 19.58 14.13 -17.74
N PRO A 97 20.09 15.34 -17.47
CA PRO A 97 20.85 16.09 -18.46
C PRO A 97 22.15 15.36 -18.82
N THR A 98 22.35 15.14 -20.12
CA THR A 98 23.46 14.34 -20.68
C THR A 98 24.85 14.88 -20.34
N LEU A 99 24.98 16.18 -20.03
CA LEU A 99 26.24 16.86 -19.75
C LEU A 99 26.78 16.62 -18.32
N TYR A 100 25.98 16.11 -17.38
CA TYR A 100 26.37 15.95 -15.99
C TYR A 100 27.13 14.64 -15.69
N ARG A 101 27.31 13.78 -16.70
CA ARG A 101 27.97 12.48 -16.52
C ARG A 101 29.50 12.56 -16.51
N GLU A 102 30.10 13.69 -16.90
CA GLU A 102 31.56 13.84 -17.09
C GLU A 102 32.25 14.73 -16.04
N LEU A 103 31.51 15.48 -15.21
CA LEU A 103 32.10 16.34 -14.16
C LEU A 103 31.85 15.74 -12.78
N GLU A 104 32.83 14.97 -12.33
CA GLU A 104 32.93 14.40 -10.98
C GLU A 104 32.63 15.44 -9.88
N GLY A 105 31.51 15.27 -9.16
CA GLY A 105 31.38 15.77 -7.78
C GLY A 105 30.49 16.99 -7.51
N LEU A 106 29.79 17.57 -8.49
CA LEU A 106 28.71 18.55 -8.24
C LEU A 106 27.36 17.87 -8.40
N ILE A 107 26.85 17.35 -7.28
CA ILE A 107 25.57 16.64 -7.16
C ILE A 107 24.44 17.65 -7.43
N GLY A 108 24.03 17.71 -8.69
CA GLY A 108 22.74 18.22 -9.11
C GLY A 108 22.20 17.20 -10.09
N GLU A 109 21.42 16.24 -9.58
CA GLU A 109 20.60 15.36 -10.40
C GLU A 109 19.55 16.22 -11.11
N GLY A 110 19.95 16.82 -12.23
CA GLY A 110 19.04 17.62 -13.01
C GLY A 110 17.91 16.74 -13.52
N ASN A 111 16.70 17.24 -13.43
CA ASN A 111 15.57 16.71 -14.17
C ASN A 111 15.14 17.81 -15.14
N THR A 112 15.11 17.51 -16.44
CA THR A 112 14.64 18.47 -17.46
C THR A 112 13.20 18.88 -17.24
N ASP A 113 12.43 18.07 -16.49
CA ASP A 113 11.07 18.34 -16.09
C ASP A 113 10.83 17.91 -14.63
N PRO A 114 10.88 18.84 -13.66
CA PRO A 114 10.66 18.53 -12.25
C PRO A 114 9.29 17.93 -11.93
N ASP A 115 8.28 18.16 -12.77
CA ASP A 115 6.94 17.60 -12.62
C ASP A 115 6.91 16.10 -12.96
N ASP A 116 7.97 15.59 -13.61
CA ASP A 116 8.25 14.19 -13.90
C ASP A 116 9.31 13.57 -12.99
N SER A 117 9.48 14.09 -11.76
CA SER A 117 10.41 13.52 -10.78
C SER A 117 9.87 12.27 -10.09
N ILE A 118 10.76 11.46 -9.48
CA ILE A 118 10.36 10.36 -8.58
C ILE A 118 9.45 10.91 -7.47
N PHE A 119 9.84 12.02 -6.86
CA PHE A 119 9.07 12.70 -5.83
C PHE A 119 7.68 13.15 -6.32
N ALA A 120 7.58 13.67 -7.54
CA ALA A 120 6.28 13.97 -8.14
C ALA A 120 5.41 12.72 -8.31
N ALA A 121 6.00 11.57 -8.66
CA ALA A 121 5.31 10.29 -8.73
C ALA A 121 4.81 9.83 -7.34
N GLU A 122 5.62 10.00 -6.30
CA GLU A 122 5.23 9.72 -4.91
C GLU A 122 4.03 10.56 -4.47
N ILE A 123 4.09 11.89 -4.72
CA ILE A 123 2.99 12.81 -4.42
C ILE A 123 1.71 12.40 -5.16
N LEU A 124 1.83 12.07 -6.46
CA LEU A 124 0.70 11.66 -7.26
C LEU A 124 0.09 10.35 -6.74
N ALA A 125 0.91 9.39 -6.33
CA ALA A 125 0.44 8.13 -5.76
C ALA A 125 -0.22 8.32 -4.39
N ALA A 126 0.34 9.14 -3.51
CA ALA A 126 -0.28 9.50 -2.23
C ALA A 126 -1.67 10.12 -2.42
N ARG A 127 -1.82 11.04 -3.39
CA ARG A 127 -3.14 11.65 -3.72
C ARG A 127 -4.17 10.63 -4.17
N ARG A 128 -3.76 9.57 -4.87
CA ARG A 128 -4.67 8.54 -5.35
C ARG A 128 -5.09 7.61 -4.26
N LEU A 129 -4.15 7.22 -3.41
CA LEU A 129 -4.44 6.43 -2.22
C LEU A 129 -5.53 7.13 -1.39
N LEU A 130 -5.42 8.44 -1.14
CA LEU A 130 -6.45 9.22 -0.42
C LEU A 130 -7.85 9.13 -1.06
N ARG A 131 -7.97 8.92 -2.37
CA ARG A 131 -9.27 8.77 -3.05
C ARG A 131 -9.86 7.37 -2.87
N LEU A 132 -9.05 6.39 -2.49
CA LEU A 132 -9.46 5.01 -2.24
C LEU A 132 -9.82 4.76 -0.78
N LEU A 133 -9.21 5.52 0.13
CA LEU A 133 -9.43 5.39 1.57
C LEU A 133 -10.78 6.00 1.96
N ASP A 134 -11.39 5.43 2.99
CA ASP A 134 -12.64 5.92 3.56
C ASP A 134 -12.36 6.79 4.81
N PRO A 135 -12.70 8.09 4.82
CA PRO A 135 -12.46 8.96 5.96
C PRO A 135 -13.27 8.59 7.23
N ASP A 136 -14.30 7.76 7.11
CA ASP A 136 -15.05 7.29 8.28
C ASP A 136 -14.28 6.21 9.07
N THR A 137 -13.48 5.41 8.37
CA THR A 137 -12.70 4.30 8.94
C THR A 137 -11.20 4.56 9.02
N THR A 138 -10.68 5.52 8.26
CA THR A 138 -9.25 5.78 8.12
C THR A 138 -8.89 7.23 8.44
N GLU A 139 -7.88 7.41 9.29
CA GLU A 139 -7.19 8.68 9.53
C GLU A 139 -5.83 8.64 8.86
N VAL A 140 -5.49 9.71 8.14
CA VAL A 140 -4.23 9.79 7.40
C VAL A 140 -3.39 10.94 7.92
N GLY A 141 -2.12 10.67 8.15
CA GLY A 141 -1.08 11.67 8.42
C GLY A 141 -0.03 11.62 7.33
N LEU A 142 0.69 12.73 7.18
CA LEU A 142 1.75 12.89 6.19
C LEU A 142 3.03 13.34 6.88
N ILE A 143 4.10 12.61 6.62
CA ILE A 143 5.44 13.00 7.04
C ILE A 143 6.37 13.04 5.83
N SER A 144 7.30 13.98 5.86
CA SER A 144 8.45 14.02 4.97
C SER A 144 9.69 13.64 5.76
N PHE A 145 10.65 12.98 5.11
CA PHE A 145 11.96 12.77 5.69
C PHE A 145 13.05 13.01 4.66
N SER A 146 14.19 13.50 5.13
CA SER A 146 15.41 13.72 4.36
C SER A 146 16.57 13.87 5.35
N GLY A 147 17.71 14.41 4.94
CA GLY A 147 18.79 14.76 5.84
C GLY A 147 19.49 16.01 5.36
N ASP A 148 19.53 17.03 6.20
CA ASP A 148 20.11 18.31 5.82
C ASP A 148 21.64 18.25 5.89
N PHE A 149 22.30 18.62 4.79
CA PHE A 149 23.75 18.71 4.74
C PHE A 149 24.25 19.94 5.49
N LYS A 150 25.10 19.75 6.51
CA LYS A 150 25.81 20.87 7.15
C LYS A 150 27.03 21.28 6.31
N GLY A 151 26.92 22.39 5.60
CA GLY A 151 28.05 23.20 5.11
C GLY A 151 29.19 22.43 4.42
N GLY A 152 28.88 21.62 3.41
CA GLY A 152 29.88 20.90 2.59
C GLY A 152 30.57 19.71 3.28
N SER A 153 30.27 19.43 4.56
CA SER A 153 30.90 18.34 5.34
C SER A 153 30.15 17.01 5.29
N GLY A 154 28.99 16.96 4.64
CA GLY A 154 28.20 15.73 4.47
C GLY A 154 27.47 15.24 5.73
N ARG A 155 27.63 15.89 6.88
CA ARG A 155 26.98 15.48 8.14
C ARG A 155 25.61 16.11 8.33
N SER A 156 24.73 15.39 9.04
CA SER A 156 23.37 15.86 9.38
C SER A 156 23.49 17.13 10.21
N ASN A 157 22.76 18.15 9.81
CA ASN A 157 22.69 19.38 10.57
C ASN A 157 21.84 19.15 11.83
N ILE A 158 22.49 18.96 12.98
CA ILE A 158 21.84 18.80 14.30
C ILE A 158 20.79 19.91 14.59
N ALA A 159 20.93 21.08 13.95
CA ALA A 159 20.02 22.21 14.15
C ALA A 159 18.73 22.15 13.31
N THR A 160 18.65 21.28 12.30
CA THR A 160 17.44 21.08 11.49
C THR A 160 16.95 19.64 11.62
N PRO A 161 15.65 19.41 11.79
CA PRO A 161 15.12 18.06 11.88
C PRO A 161 15.21 17.35 10.53
N ASP A 162 15.55 16.07 10.56
CA ASP A 162 15.67 15.19 9.39
C ASP A 162 14.32 14.56 8.98
N ALA A 163 13.24 14.92 9.68
CA ALA A 163 11.88 14.56 9.32
C ALA A 163 10.89 15.63 9.81
N TYR A 164 9.83 15.88 9.05
CA TYR A 164 8.80 16.86 9.37
C TYR A 164 7.41 16.24 9.33
N CYS A 165 6.57 16.62 10.28
CA CYS A 165 5.15 16.30 10.24
C CYS A 165 4.44 17.36 9.40
N GLU A 166 4.20 17.02 8.14
CA GLU A 166 3.61 17.92 7.15
C GLU A 166 2.11 18.13 7.40
N GLN A 167 1.46 17.07 7.90
CA GLN A 167 0.09 17.09 8.34
C GLN A 167 -0.14 15.97 9.39
N PRO A 168 -0.56 16.31 10.62
CA PRO A 168 -1.00 15.32 11.61
C PRO A 168 -2.17 14.47 11.11
N LEU A 169 -2.40 13.32 11.75
CA LEU A 169 -3.54 12.43 11.48
C LEU A 169 -4.84 13.22 11.39
N THR A 170 -5.57 13.00 10.31
CA THR A 170 -6.85 13.67 10.04
C THR A 170 -7.74 12.84 9.12
N LYS A 171 -9.05 13.05 9.24
CA LYS A 171 -10.07 12.56 8.30
C LYS A 171 -10.34 13.56 7.17
N GLU A 172 -9.84 14.79 7.29
CA GLU A 172 -9.98 15.84 6.30
C GLU A 172 -8.90 15.71 5.22
N TYR A 173 -9.06 14.77 4.29
CA TYR A 173 -8.07 14.48 3.23
C TYR A 173 -7.73 15.66 2.32
N ALA A 174 -8.58 16.69 2.29
CA ALA A 174 -8.25 17.97 1.68
C ALA A 174 -6.99 18.60 2.29
N ARG A 175 -6.81 18.54 3.62
CA ARG A 175 -5.62 19.09 4.29
C ARG A 175 -4.35 18.33 3.93
N ILE A 176 -4.44 17.00 3.80
CA ILE A 176 -3.32 16.18 3.30
C ILE A 176 -2.98 16.58 1.86
N THR A 177 -3.99 16.79 1.02
CA THR A 177 -3.80 17.22 -0.37
C THR A 177 -3.10 18.59 -0.46
N GLU A 178 -3.47 19.54 0.41
CA GLU A 178 -2.80 20.84 0.53
C GLU A 178 -1.36 20.69 1.03
N ALA A 179 -1.09 19.80 1.99
CA ALA A 179 0.27 19.52 2.44
C ALA A 179 1.13 18.94 1.30
N LEU A 180 0.60 17.99 0.54
CA LEU A 180 1.25 17.45 -0.65
C LEU A 180 1.51 18.53 -1.72
N ASN A 181 0.62 19.53 -1.88
CA ASN A 181 0.87 20.67 -2.77
C ASN A 181 2.06 21.52 -2.29
N ARG A 182 2.12 21.83 -0.99
CA ARG A 182 3.25 22.59 -0.42
C ARG A 182 4.57 21.84 -0.57
N MET A 183 4.57 20.54 -0.29
CA MET A 183 5.71 19.66 -0.50
C MET A 183 6.18 19.67 -1.96
N LYS A 184 5.25 19.54 -2.91
CA LYS A 184 5.56 19.64 -4.35
C LYS A 184 6.30 20.93 -4.69
N THR A 185 5.84 22.06 -4.15
CA THR A 185 6.47 23.37 -4.36
C THR A 185 7.85 23.48 -3.71
N ASN A 186 8.06 22.85 -2.56
CA ASN A 186 9.36 22.84 -1.88
C ASN A 186 10.40 21.98 -2.59
N GLY A 187 9.96 20.93 -3.28
CA GLY A 187 10.82 19.99 -4.00
C GLY A 187 11.61 19.05 -3.07
N ALA A 188 12.39 18.15 -3.68
CA ALA A 188 13.21 17.17 -2.99
C ALA A 188 14.66 17.66 -2.87
N ARG A 189 15.29 17.45 -1.70
CA ARG A 189 16.64 17.89 -1.33
C ARG A 189 17.18 17.15 -0.11
N GLY A 190 18.50 17.14 0.06
CA GLY A 190 19.15 16.50 1.21
C GLY A 190 19.52 15.04 0.95
N GLY A 191 19.94 14.31 1.97
CA GLY A 191 20.11 12.84 1.89
C GLY A 191 18.94 12.10 2.50
N THR A 192 19.10 10.79 2.72
CA THR A 192 17.99 9.88 3.00
C THR A 192 18.06 9.36 4.44
N ASN A 193 17.31 9.99 5.36
CA ASN A 193 17.23 9.57 6.78
C ASN A 193 15.94 8.79 7.09
N ILE A 194 15.87 7.55 6.62
CA ILE A 194 14.70 6.67 6.83
C ILE A 194 14.42 6.45 8.33
N ALA A 195 15.47 6.36 9.15
CA ALA A 195 15.32 6.16 10.59
C ALA A 195 14.58 7.32 11.26
N ALA A 196 14.86 8.57 10.85
CA ALA A 196 14.12 9.74 11.33
C ALA A 196 12.65 9.71 10.91
N GLY A 197 12.37 9.38 9.64
CA GLY A 197 11.01 9.21 9.14
C GLY A 197 10.22 8.16 9.93
N ILE A 198 10.79 6.98 10.16
CA ILE A 198 10.13 5.93 10.95
C ILE A 198 9.85 6.41 12.38
N ARG A 199 10.83 7.03 13.07
CA ARG A 199 10.65 7.52 14.45
C ARG A 199 9.56 8.56 14.55
N LEU A 200 9.55 9.52 13.62
CA LEU A 200 8.52 10.55 13.56
C LEU A 200 7.14 9.93 13.28
N GLY A 201 7.07 8.92 12.40
CA GLY A 201 5.84 8.17 12.16
C GLY A 201 5.33 7.43 13.42
N ILE A 202 6.24 6.84 14.21
CA ILE A 202 5.89 6.25 15.51
C ILE A 202 5.33 7.32 16.46
N GLU A 203 6.01 8.46 16.60
CA GLU A 203 5.55 9.56 17.45
C GLU A 203 4.16 10.07 17.04
N ALA A 204 3.90 10.18 15.74
CA ALA A 204 2.61 10.60 15.20
C ALA A 204 1.50 9.60 15.55
N LEU A 205 1.74 8.31 15.31
CA LEU A 205 0.79 7.22 15.58
C LEU A 205 0.62 6.93 17.08
N MET A 206 1.58 7.32 17.92
CA MET A 206 1.46 7.24 19.38
C MET A 206 0.80 8.49 19.98
N GLY A 207 0.39 9.46 19.16
CA GLY A 207 -0.28 10.68 19.60
C GLY A 207 0.64 11.65 20.36
N LEU A 208 1.97 11.54 20.18
CA LEU A 208 2.96 12.33 20.91
C LEU A 208 3.18 13.73 20.30
N MET A 209 2.51 14.07 19.20
CA MET A 209 2.68 15.32 18.46
C MET A 209 1.51 16.32 18.53
N SER A 210 0.45 16.05 19.31
CA SER A 210 -0.70 16.95 19.39
C SER A 210 -0.77 17.67 20.75
N ASP A 211 -0.65 19.00 20.73
CA ASP A 211 -0.95 19.87 21.89
C ASP A 211 -2.45 19.96 22.20
N THR A 212 -3.31 19.50 21.28
CA THR A 212 -4.77 19.62 21.35
C THR A 212 -5.50 18.35 21.79
N GLN A 213 -4.79 17.27 22.16
CA GLN A 213 -5.40 16.04 22.67
C GLN A 213 -4.49 15.31 23.67
N PRO A 214 -4.82 15.34 24.98
CA PRO A 214 -4.59 14.18 25.85
C PRO A 214 -5.89 13.78 26.58
N PRO A 215 -6.20 12.50 26.88
CA PRO A 215 -5.74 11.24 26.31
C PRO A 215 -6.88 10.55 25.52
N GLY A 216 -6.64 10.36 24.23
CA GLY A 216 -7.24 9.30 23.43
C GLY A 216 -6.11 8.38 22.99
N TYR A 217 -5.37 7.81 23.94
CA TYR A 217 -4.67 6.56 23.65
C TYR A 217 -5.77 5.66 23.08
N HIS A 218 -5.81 5.44 21.78
CA HIS A 218 -6.65 4.39 21.24
C HIS A 218 -5.99 3.07 21.69
N THR A 219 -6.17 2.73 22.98
CA THR A 219 -6.10 1.39 23.56
C THR A 219 -7.34 0.62 23.11
N ASN A 220 -8.15 1.19 22.21
CA ASN A 220 -8.99 0.35 21.39
C ASN A 220 -8.04 -0.59 20.66
N ASP A 221 -7.99 -1.83 21.16
CA ASP A 221 -7.33 -3.02 20.62
C ASP A 221 -7.67 -3.27 19.12
N ARG A 222 -8.56 -2.44 18.57
CA ARG A 222 -9.10 -2.48 17.21
C ARG A 222 -8.62 -1.34 16.30
N THR A 223 -7.67 -0.49 16.69
CA THR A 223 -7.05 0.44 15.72
C THR A 223 -5.77 -0.16 15.15
N LYS A 224 -5.68 -0.29 13.81
CA LYS A 224 -4.48 -0.74 13.12
C LYS A 224 -3.64 0.46 12.69
N LYS A 225 -2.37 0.44 13.07
CA LYS A 225 -1.40 1.51 12.81
C LYS A 225 -0.45 1.09 11.71
N ILE A 226 -0.40 1.89 10.65
CA ILE A 226 0.33 1.55 9.42
C ILE A 226 1.20 2.74 9.01
N ILE A 227 2.46 2.46 8.65
CA ILE A 227 3.30 3.41 7.93
C ILE A 227 3.47 2.89 6.49
N LEU A 228 3.16 3.73 5.51
CA LEU A 228 3.49 3.52 4.12
C LEU A 228 4.77 4.30 3.83
N LEU A 229 5.90 3.60 3.78
CA LEU A 229 7.22 4.18 3.57
C LEU A 229 7.59 4.10 2.09
N LEU A 230 7.67 5.24 1.43
CA LEU A 230 8.13 5.38 0.05
C LEU A 230 9.57 5.90 0.07
N SER A 231 10.47 5.26 -0.68
CA SER A 231 11.85 5.74 -0.84
C SER A 231 12.48 5.16 -2.10
N ASP A 232 13.27 5.98 -2.77
CA ASP A 232 14.07 5.64 -3.96
C ASP A 232 15.52 5.29 -3.64
N GLY A 233 15.91 5.43 -2.37
CA GLY A 233 17.28 5.33 -1.92
C GLY A 233 17.55 4.26 -0.87
N PHE A 234 18.83 4.11 -0.57
CA PHE A 234 19.32 3.47 0.64
C PHE A 234 19.50 4.53 1.73
N PRO A 235 19.41 4.18 3.02
CA PRO A 235 19.66 5.14 4.08
C PRO A 235 21.12 5.63 4.00
N SER A 236 21.30 6.95 3.86
CA SER A 236 22.59 7.65 3.79
C SER A 236 22.79 8.61 4.97
N PHE A 237 21.86 8.58 5.92
CA PHE A 237 21.87 9.33 7.17
C PHE A 237 21.35 8.44 8.32
N PRO A 238 21.69 8.76 9.59
CA PRO A 238 22.32 10.00 10.08
C PRO A 238 23.86 10.01 10.16
N VAL A 239 24.54 8.90 9.88
CA VAL A 239 25.99 8.75 9.97
C VAL A 239 26.63 9.12 8.63
N GLY A 240 27.91 9.52 8.64
CA GLY A 240 28.67 9.65 7.40
C GLY A 240 28.67 11.02 6.73
N SER A 241 28.98 10.97 5.43
CA SER A 241 29.02 12.13 4.51
C SER A 241 27.77 12.26 3.64
N ALA A 242 26.80 11.35 3.81
CA ALA A 242 25.53 11.28 3.07
C ALA A 242 25.61 11.11 1.55
N ASN A 243 26.83 10.98 1.00
CA ASN A 243 27.06 10.63 -0.40
C ASN A 243 27.13 9.10 -0.62
N ALA A 244 27.06 8.31 0.44
CA ALA A 244 27.05 6.85 0.42
C ALA A 244 26.33 6.30 1.66
N ALA A 245 25.85 5.06 1.59
CA ALA A 245 25.28 4.35 2.73
C ALA A 245 26.41 3.87 3.65
N ASP A 246 26.41 4.31 4.91
CA ASP A 246 27.24 3.70 5.94
C ASP A 246 26.52 2.50 6.57
N PRO A 247 27.24 1.44 7.01
CA PRO A 247 26.64 0.30 7.70
C PRO A 247 25.78 0.70 8.91
N GLU A 248 26.20 1.74 9.63
CA GLU A 248 25.52 2.28 10.80
C GLU A 248 24.12 2.84 10.48
N ASP A 249 23.93 3.44 9.30
CA ASP A 249 22.63 3.99 8.86
C ASP A 249 21.59 2.88 8.71
N LYS A 250 22.03 1.73 8.17
CA LYS A 250 21.20 0.53 8.06
C LYS A 250 20.81 0.01 9.43
N ILE A 251 21.77 -0.06 10.37
CA ILE A 251 21.52 -0.52 11.74
C ILE A 251 20.51 0.38 12.45
N LEU A 252 20.66 1.71 12.34
CA LEU A 252 19.74 2.68 12.95
C LEU A 252 18.35 2.61 12.35
N THR A 253 18.25 2.41 11.03
CA THR A 253 16.99 2.22 10.32
C THR A 253 16.26 0.94 10.77
N ILE A 254 16.97 -0.19 10.83
CA ILE A 254 16.39 -1.46 11.30
C ILE A 254 15.99 -1.37 12.79
N SER A 255 16.78 -0.67 13.61
CA SER A 255 16.45 -0.43 15.01
C SER A 255 15.16 0.39 15.16
N ALA A 256 14.94 1.39 14.30
CA ALA A 256 13.68 2.14 14.28
C ALA A 256 12.49 1.25 13.87
N ALA A 257 12.67 0.32 12.92
CA ALA A 257 11.64 -0.66 12.58
C ALA A 257 11.31 -1.61 13.74
N HIS A 258 12.30 -2.03 14.53
CA HIS A 258 12.05 -2.80 15.76
C HIS A 258 11.22 -2.01 16.79
N LEU A 259 11.47 -0.70 16.93
CA LEU A 259 10.65 0.15 17.79
C LEU A 259 9.21 0.25 17.27
N ALA A 260 9.01 0.38 15.96
CA ALA A 260 7.68 0.36 15.35
C ALA A 260 6.95 -0.97 15.62
N TYR A 261 7.65 -2.10 15.47
CA TYR A 261 7.11 -3.43 15.79
C TYR A 261 6.68 -3.52 17.26
N MET A 262 7.51 -3.06 18.20
CA MET A 262 7.17 -3.03 19.63
C MET A 262 5.97 -2.12 19.94
N ALA A 263 5.75 -1.08 19.13
CA ALA A 263 4.59 -0.19 19.21
C ALA A 263 3.34 -0.75 18.49
N GLY A 264 3.40 -1.95 17.91
CA GLY A 264 2.30 -2.57 17.16
C GLY A 264 2.03 -1.89 15.81
N ILE A 265 3.03 -1.21 15.24
CA ILE A 265 2.93 -0.50 13.97
C ILE A 265 3.48 -1.37 12.85
N GLN A 266 2.67 -1.58 11.81
CA GLN A 266 3.08 -2.27 10.59
C GLN A 266 3.71 -1.26 9.62
N ILE A 267 4.83 -1.59 8.98
CA ILE A 267 5.43 -0.75 7.95
C ILE A 267 5.42 -1.47 6.61
N ASN A 268 4.68 -0.91 5.65
CA ASN A 268 4.74 -1.33 4.25
C ASN A 268 5.75 -0.44 3.51
N THR A 269 6.71 -1.06 2.83
CA THR A 269 7.82 -0.34 2.19
C THR A 269 7.73 -0.44 0.67
N TYR A 270 7.88 0.69 -0.01
CA TYR A 270 7.86 0.80 -1.47
C TYR A 270 9.24 1.28 -1.94
N ALA A 271 9.99 0.36 -2.54
CA ALA A 271 11.32 0.64 -3.09
C ALA A 271 11.20 1.13 -4.52
N LEU A 272 11.57 2.39 -4.76
CA LEU A 272 11.31 3.11 -6.00
C LEU A 272 12.56 3.19 -6.89
N GLY A 273 12.47 2.67 -8.11
CA GLY A 273 13.52 2.83 -9.10
C GLY A 273 14.71 1.87 -8.93
N PRO A 274 15.69 1.95 -9.84
CA PRO A 274 16.79 0.98 -9.92
C PRO A 274 17.71 1.02 -8.70
N ASP A 275 17.92 2.18 -8.08
CA ASP A 275 18.85 2.33 -6.97
C ASP A 275 18.33 1.68 -5.69
N ALA A 276 17.08 1.92 -5.30
CA ALA A 276 16.42 1.19 -4.21
C ALA A 276 16.40 -0.33 -4.45
N LEU A 277 16.27 -0.77 -5.70
CA LEU A 277 16.27 -2.19 -6.07
C LEU A 277 17.65 -2.82 -6.17
N SER A 278 18.71 -2.03 -6.27
CA SER A 278 20.09 -2.52 -6.25
C SER A 278 20.51 -2.99 -4.87
N SER A 279 19.93 -2.41 -3.81
CA SER A 279 20.17 -2.77 -2.41
C SER A 279 18.88 -2.76 -1.57
N PRO A 280 17.89 -3.61 -1.88
CA PRO A 280 16.56 -3.56 -1.27
C PRO A 280 16.54 -4.10 0.17
N PHE A 281 17.67 -4.61 0.66
CA PHE A 281 17.78 -5.32 1.92
C PHE A 281 17.19 -4.54 3.10
N THR A 282 17.52 -3.25 3.23
CA THR A 282 17.03 -2.45 4.36
C THR A 282 15.51 -2.29 4.35
N LEU A 283 14.92 -1.97 3.20
CA LEU A 283 13.46 -1.83 3.07
C LEU A 283 12.75 -3.18 3.25
N GLN A 284 13.28 -4.26 2.69
CA GLN A 284 12.78 -5.62 2.92
C GLN A 284 12.81 -5.98 4.41
N GLU A 285 13.88 -5.64 5.10
CA GLU A 285 14.05 -5.95 6.52
C GLU A 285 13.08 -5.14 7.40
N ILE A 286 12.85 -3.85 7.08
CA ILE A 286 11.83 -3.04 7.76
C ILE A 286 10.44 -3.69 7.65
N ALA A 287 10.02 -4.05 6.43
CA ALA A 287 8.72 -4.69 6.20
C ALA A 287 8.64 -6.04 6.94
N ARG A 288 9.69 -6.86 6.85
CA ARG A 288 9.75 -8.18 7.50
C ARG A 288 9.66 -8.07 9.02
N VAL A 289 10.42 -7.16 9.64
CA VAL A 289 10.46 -6.97 11.10
C VAL A 289 9.10 -6.51 11.63
N THR A 290 8.42 -5.64 10.90
CA THR A 290 7.14 -5.05 11.33
C THR A 290 5.92 -5.86 10.88
N GLY A 291 6.13 -6.97 10.18
CA GLY A 291 5.06 -7.82 9.63
C GLY A 291 4.30 -7.18 8.45
N GLY A 292 4.87 -6.14 7.85
CA GLY A 292 4.34 -5.45 6.68
C GLY A 292 4.76 -6.07 5.35
N GLN A 293 4.49 -5.35 4.26
CA GLN A 293 4.75 -5.79 2.90
C GLN A 293 5.85 -4.95 2.24
N PHE A 294 6.79 -5.63 1.59
CA PHE A 294 7.76 -5.01 0.68
C PHE A 294 7.25 -5.07 -0.77
N THR A 295 7.26 -3.92 -1.44
CA THR A 295 6.93 -3.80 -2.86
C THR A 295 8.07 -3.10 -3.59
N GLY A 296 8.74 -3.83 -4.47
CA GLY A 296 9.79 -3.27 -5.33
C GLY A 296 9.25 -2.81 -6.68
N LEU A 297 9.63 -1.60 -7.11
CA LEU A 297 9.09 -0.95 -8.31
C LEU A 297 10.21 -0.53 -9.27
N SER A 298 10.47 -1.36 -10.28
CA SER A 298 11.48 -1.06 -11.31
C SER A 298 11.01 0.00 -12.30
N ASN A 299 9.70 0.07 -12.52
CA ASN A 299 9.05 1.09 -13.31
C ASN A 299 8.26 1.98 -12.38
N LEU A 300 8.70 3.23 -12.23
CA LEU A 300 8.13 4.17 -11.27
C LEU A 300 6.69 4.54 -11.61
N GLY A 301 6.28 4.47 -12.87
CA GLY A 301 4.88 4.64 -13.23
C GLY A 301 3.93 3.57 -12.69
N GLU A 302 4.46 2.44 -12.22
CA GLU A 302 3.67 1.43 -11.52
C GLU A 302 3.39 1.82 -10.07
N ILE A 303 4.09 2.79 -9.47
CA ILE A 303 3.85 3.21 -8.08
C ILE A 303 2.40 3.60 -7.86
N ILE A 304 1.83 4.28 -8.87
CA ILE A 304 0.44 4.70 -8.93
C ILE A 304 -0.49 3.50 -8.75
N THR A 305 -0.30 2.44 -9.53
CA THR A 305 -1.16 1.25 -9.49
C THR A 305 -0.85 0.35 -8.28
N ARG A 306 0.39 0.38 -7.79
CA ARG A 306 0.86 -0.51 -6.73
C ARG A 306 0.58 -0.01 -5.33
N LEU A 307 0.51 1.31 -5.13
CA LEU A 307 -0.01 1.89 -3.90
C LEU A 307 -1.52 1.73 -3.79
N GLU A 308 -2.25 1.71 -4.91
CA GLU A 308 -3.67 1.35 -4.93
C GLU A 308 -3.90 -0.11 -4.55
N GLU A 309 -2.93 -0.99 -4.85
CA GLU A 309 -2.90 -2.38 -4.39
C GLU A 309 -2.45 -2.53 -2.92
N ALA A 310 -2.12 -1.45 -2.20
CA ALA A 310 -1.81 -1.53 -0.78
C ALA A 310 -3.03 -2.13 -0.06
N ARG A 311 -2.90 -3.34 0.48
CA ARG A 311 -3.99 -3.97 1.22
C ARG A 311 -3.64 -3.96 2.70
N PHE A 312 -4.49 -3.34 3.50
CA PHE A 312 -4.40 -3.46 4.95
C PHE A 312 -4.91 -4.82 5.41
N ILE A 313 -5.75 -5.46 4.58
CA ILE A 313 -6.25 -6.82 4.78
C ILE A 313 -5.52 -7.80 3.87
N LYS A 314 -5.06 -8.93 4.44
CA LYS A 314 -4.29 -9.95 3.74
C LYS A 314 -5.17 -10.82 2.83
N LEU A 315 -5.66 -10.24 1.74
CA LEU A 315 -6.50 -10.91 0.75
C LEU A 315 -5.68 -11.47 -0.42
N ARG A 316 -5.95 -12.72 -0.78
CA ARG A 316 -5.42 -13.37 -1.99
C ARG A 316 -6.32 -13.14 -3.19
N ASN A 317 -7.63 -13.28 -3.03
CA ASN A 317 -8.58 -13.13 -4.14
C ASN A 317 -9.96 -12.69 -3.64
N ILE A 318 -10.69 -11.97 -4.48
CA ILE A 318 -12.13 -11.71 -4.36
C ILE A 318 -12.76 -11.94 -5.73
N LEU A 319 -13.84 -12.70 -5.78
CA LEU A 319 -14.62 -12.97 -6.98
C LEU A 319 -16.08 -12.61 -6.72
N VAL A 320 -16.62 -11.78 -7.61
CA VAL A 320 -18.05 -11.48 -7.66
C VAL A 320 -18.57 -11.99 -9.00
N GLU A 321 -19.52 -12.92 -8.99
CA GLU A 321 -20.05 -13.53 -10.22
C GLU A 321 -21.56 -13.77 -10.18
N ASN A 322 -22.24 -13.49 -11.29
CA ASN A 322 -23.60 -13.97 -11.49
C ASN A 322 -23.56 -15.43 -11.93
N THR A 323 -23.83 -16.33 -10.99
CA THR A 323 -23.88 -17.78 -11.21
C THR A 323 -25.02 -18.20 -12.14
N THR A 324 -26.11 -17.44 -12.24
CA THR A 324 -27.18 -17.69 -13.23
C THR A 324 -26.65 -17.51 -14.65
N LEU A 325 -25.81 -16.49 -14.87
CA LEU A 325 -25.22 -16.19 -16.18
C LEU A 325 -23.85 -16.82 -16.41
N THR A 326 -23.24 -17.40 -15.38
CA THR A 326 -21.82 -17.81 -15.38
C THR A 326 -20.87 -16.69 -15.81
N LYS A 327 -21.20 -15.45 -15.43
CA LYS A 327 -20.42 -14.25 -15.79
C LYS A 327 -19.90 -13.55 -14.55
N PRO A 328 -18.60 -13.21 -14.50
CA PRO A 328 -18.05 -12.38 -13.43
C PRO A 328 -18.61 -10.96 -13.51
N ALA A 329 -18.38 -10.18 -12.46
CA ALA A 329 -18.55 -8.74 -12.50
C ALA A 329 -17.78 -8.15 -13.68
N SER A 330 -18.43 -7.27 -14.45
CA SER A 330 -17.77 -6.56 -15.53
C SER A 330 -16.73 -5.58 -14.99
N GLU A 331 -16.94 -5.11 -13.76
CA GLU A 331 -16.15 -4.09 -13.09
C GLU A 331 -16.04 -4.40 -11.61
N MET A 332 -14.87 -4.15 -11.00
CA MET A 332 -14.68 -4.31 -9.56
C MET A 332 -13.61 -3.34 -9.05
N LEU A 333 -13.86 -2.78 -7.88
CA LEU A 333 -12.94 -1.98 -7.08
C LEU A 333 -12.83 -2.64 -5.70
N VAL A 334 -11.62 -2.63 -5.13
CA VAL A 334 -11.36 -3.10 -3.76
C VAL A 334 -10.46 -2.06 -3.12
N SER A 335 -10.89 -1.50 -2.01
CA SER A 335 -10.12 -0.57 -1.19
C SER A 335 -9.07 -1.29 -0.35
N PRO A 336 -8.03 -0.57 0.14
CA PRO A 336 -7.09 -1.07 1.12
C PRO A 336 -7.73 -1.65 2.39
N GLU A 337 -8.83 -1.04 2.87
CA GLU A 337 -9.56 -1.44 4.07
C GLU A 337 -10.52 -2.62 3.86
N GLY A 338 -10.62 -3.17 2.65
CA GLY A 338 -11.46 -4.33 2.34
C GLY A 338 -12.90 -4.01 1.96
N PHE A 339 -13.28 -2.73 1.85
CA PHE A 339 -14.47 -2.35 1.10
C PHE A 339 -14.31 -2.76 -0.36
N PHE A 340 -15.35 -3.30 -0.98
CA PHE A 340 -15.38 -3.58 -2.41
C PHE A 340 -16.67 -3.07 -3.05
N LEU A 341 -16.60 -2.78 -4.34
CA LEU A 341 -17.73 -2.43 -5.20
C LEU A 341 -17.58 -3.14 -6.54
N ALA A 342 -18.58 -3.90 -6.96
CA ALA A 342 -18.58 -4.67 -8.19
C ALA A 342 -19.84 -4.40 -9.03
N LEU A 343 -19.71 -4.29 -10.35
CA LEU A 343 -20.84 -4.20 -11.27
C LEU A 343 -21.08 -5.56 -11.90
N VAL A 344 -22.23 -6.17 -11.57
CA VAL A 344 -22.55 -7.53 -11.94
C VAL A 344 -23.60 -7.54 -13.04
N PRO A 345 -23.35 -8.19 -14.19
CA PRO A 345 -24.36 -8.32 -15.24
C PRO A 345 -25.53 -9.18 -14.74
N LEU A 346 -26.74 -8.78 -15.10
CA LEU A 346 -28.00 -9.43 -14.72
C LEU A 346 -28.74 -9.95 -15.97
N THR A 347 -29.64 -10.90 -15.76
CA THR A 347 -30.67 -11.31 -16.72
C THR A 347 -32.05 -11.02 -16.15
N GLU A 348 -33.07 -10.93 -17.00
CA GLU A 348 -34.43 -10.68 -16.54
C GLU A 348 -34.92 -11.80 -15.60
N GLY A 349 -35.55 -11.41 -14.50
CA GLY A 349 -36.00 -12.30 -13.43
C GLY A 349 -34.96 -12.51 -12.33
N LEU A 350 -34.89 -13.75 -11.83
CA LEU A 350 -34.08 -14.10 -10.66
C LEU A 350 -32.62 -14.39 -11.05
N ASN A 351 -31.70 -13.66 -10.42
CA ASN A 351 -30.27 -13.80 -10.55
C ASN A 351 -29.68 -14.30 -9.23
N LYS A 352 -28.76 -15.26 -9.31
CA LYS A 352 -27.98 -15.73 -8.16
C LYS A 352 -26.57 -15.22 -8.29
N VAL A 353 -26.16 -14.35 -7.37
CA VAL A 353 -24.82 -13.78 -7.35
C VAL A 353 -24.01 -14.39 -6.22
N ARG A 354 -22.82 -14.88 -6.52
CA ARG A 354 -21.84 -15.35 -5.55
C ARG A 354 -20.78 -14.29 -5.35
N VAL A 355 -20.49 -13.99 -4.09
CA VAL A 355 -19.30 -13.26 -3.68
C VAL A 355 -18.43 -14.22 -2.87
N SER A 356 -17.22 -14.50 -3.35
CA SER A 356 -16.26 -15.33 -2.65
C SER A 356 -14.95 -14.60 -2.44
N VAL A 357 -14.34 -14.83 -1.28
CA VAL A 357 -13.08 -14.21 -0.89
C VAL A 357 -12.15 -15.26 -0.31
N THR A 358 -10.85 -15.10 -0.54
CA THR A 358 -9.79 -15.96 -0.01
C THR A 358 -8.66 -15.10 0.53
N ALA A 359 -8.23 -15.34 1.78
CA ALA A 359 -7.05 -14.69 2.36
C ALA A 359 -5.74 -15.33 1.91
N THR A 360 -4.63 -14.66 2.23
CA THR A 360 -3.29 -15.21 2.01
C THR A 360 -3.02 -16.46 2.86
N ASP A 361 -3.63 -16.58 4.05
CA ASP A 361 -3.50 -17.74 4.94
C ASP A 361 -4.36 -18.95 4.51
N GLY A 362 -5.16 -18.79 3.44
CA GLY A 362 -6.01 -19.84 2.90
C GLY A 362 -7.42 -19.88 3.48
N THR A 363 -7.75 -19.06 4.48
CA THR A 363 -9.14 -18.88 4.92
C THR A 363 -9.99 -18.27 3.81
N ALA A 364 -11.27 -18.62 3.79
CA ALA A 364 -12.17 -18.21 2.72
C ALA A 364 -13.59 -18.00 3.27
N ALA A 365 -14.31 -17.06 2.66
CA ALA A 365 -15.72 -16.82 2.94
C ALA A 365 -16.51 -16.69 1.64
N GLU A 366 -17.78 -17.09 1.69
CA GLU A 366 -18.70 -16.99 0.56
C GLU A 366 -20.06 -16.46 1.01
N LYS A 367 -20.66 -15.60 0.19
CA LYS A 367 -22.06 -15.16 0.32
C LYS A 367 -22.78 -15.36 -1.01
N LEU A 368 -24.00 -15.86 -0.91
CA LEU A 368 -24.92 -16.01 -2.04
C LEU A 368 -26.06 -15.01 -1.90
N LEU A 369 -26.26 -14.22 -2.95
CA LEU A 369 -27.29 -13.20 -3.06
C LEU A 369 -28.30 -13.64 -4.10
N SER A 370 -29.58 -13.43 -3.80
CA SER A 370 -30.68 -13.60 -4.75
C SER A 370 -31.21 -12.22 -5.11
N LEU A 371 -31.01 -11.82 -6.36
CA LEU A 371 -31.39 -10.51 -6.89
C LEU A 371 -32.50 -10.70 -7.92
N TYR A 372 -33.54 -9.90 -7.83
CA TYR A 372 -34.59 -9.91 -8.83
C TYR A 372 -34.52 -8.62 -9.65
N TRP A 373 -34.27 -8.75 -10.94
CA TRP A 373 -34.20 -7.62 -11.87
C TRP A 373 -35.30 -7.77 -12.91
N LEU A 374 -36.14 -6.75 -13.03
CA LEU A 374 -37.08 -6.62 -14.13
C LEU A 374 -36.65 -5.43 -14.96
N LYS A 375 -36.85 -5.54 -16.27
CA LYS A 375 -36.68 -4.39 -17.14
C LYS A 375 -37.78 -3.39 -16.81
N PRO A 376 -37.46 -2.14 -16.43
CA PRO A 376 -38.49 -1.16 -16.09
C PRO A 376 -39.40 -0.91 -17.29
N GLU A 377 -40.73 -0.93 -17.09
CA GLU A 377 -41.70 -0.51 -18.12
C GLU A 377 -41.76 1.03 -18.24
N THR A 378 -41.40 1.75 -17.18
CA THR A 378 -41.36 3.23 -17.10
C THR A 378 -40.08 3.70 -16.38
N HIS A 379 -39.55 4.87 -16.73
CA HIS A 379 -38.19 5.33 -16.40
C HIS A 379 -37.99 5.92 -14.98
N ASP A 380 -38.93 5.76 -14.05
CA ASP A 380 -38.92 6.57 -12.83
C ASP A 380 -38.15 5.97 -11.64
N ASN A 381 -37.03 6.65 -11.33
CA ASN A 381 -36.57 7.03 -9.98
C ASN A 381 -35.65 6.14 -9.11
N ILE A 382 -34.89 5.17 -9.64
CA ILE A 382 -33.71 4.61 -8.93
C ILE A 382 -32.46 4.58 -9.84
N ALA A 383 -32.26 5.63 -10.62
CA ALA A 383 -31.03 5.83 -11.40
C ALA A 383 -29.86 6.32 -10.53
N PHE A 384 -30.12 7.06 -9.45
CA PHE A 384 -29.09 7.79 -8.71
C PHE A 384 -28.00 6.91 -8.10
N GLN A 385 -28.32 5.77 -7.49
CA GLN A 385 -27.28 4.92 -6.88
C GLN A 385 -26.46 4.14 -7.91
N LEU A 386 -27.10 3.69 -9.00
CA LEU A 386 -26.40 3.05 -10.11
C LEU A 386 -25.52 4.07 -10.84
N ASP A 387 -26.02 5.29 -11.06
CA ASP A 387 -25.30 6.37 -11.71
C ASP A 387 -24.17 6.89 -10.81
N LEU A 388 -24.38 7.02 -9.50
CA LEU A 388 -23.31 7.36 -8.54
C LEU A 388 -22.24 6.29 -8.47
N ALA A 389 -22.62 5.00 -8.37
CA ALA A 389 -21.66 3.90 -8.39
C ALA A 389 -20.92 3.82 -9.73
N ARG A 390 -21.62 4.09 -10.84
CA ARG A 390 -21.02 4.20 -12.17
C ARG A 390 -20.11 5.41 -12.29
N ASP A 391 -20.44 6.54 -11.70
CA ASP A 391 -19.64 7.76 -11.78
C ASP A 391 -18.39 7.64 -10.91
N GLN A 392 -18.50 7.02 -9.74
CA GLN A 392 -17.36 6.64 -8.91
C GLN A 392 -16.46 5.63 -9.64
N LEU A 393 -17.04 4.56 -10.18
CA LEU A 393 -16.27 3.55 -10.92
C LEU A 393 -15.72 4.07 -12.24
N ARG A 394 -16.48 4.86 -13.01
CA ARG A 394 -16.03 5.46 -14.28
C ARG A 394 -15.01 6.55 -14.03
N GLY A 395 -15.18 7.38 -13.01
CA GLY A 395 -14.21 8.39 -12.62
C GLY A 395 -12.87 7.74 -12.31
N LEU A 396 -12.86 6.74 -11.43
CA LEU A 396 -11.65 5.98 -11.13
C LEU A 396 -11.13 5.21 -12.35
N LYS A 397 -11.97 4.45 -13.05
CA LYS A 397 -11.52 3.62 -14.16
C LYS A 397 -11.09 4.38 -15.39
N LEU A 398 -11.67 5.54 -15.67
CA LEU A 398 -11.21 6.38 -16.77
C LEU A 398 -9.78 6.87 -16.49
N THR A 399 -9.51 7.26 -15.25
CA THR A 399 -8.15 7.58 -14.80
C THR A 399 -7.24 6.36 -14.93
N LEU A 400 -7.66 5.20 -14.41
CA LEU A 400 -6.85 3.97 -14.43
C LEU A 400 -6.62 3.41 -15.83
N ALA A 401 -7.62 3.43 -16.71
CA ALA A 401 -7.53 2.93 -18.08
C ALA A 401 -6.61 3.81 -18.93
N LYS A 402 -6.76 5.14 -18.83
CA LYS A 402 -5.86 6.08 -19.51
C LYS A 402 -4.41 5.82 -19.14
N GLU A 403 -4.13 5.51 -17.89
CA GLU A 403 -2.77 5.26 -17.43
C GLU A 403 -2.26 3.87 -17.76
N ARG A 404 -3.10 2.84 -17.67
CA ARG A 404 -2.73 1.51 -18.13
C ARG A 404 -2.35 1.55 -19.61
N ASP A 405 -3.15 2.25 -20.43
CA ASP A 405 -2.88 2.41 -21.85
C ASP A 405 -1.59 3.22 -22.09
N ARG A 406 -1.31 4.24 -21.26
CA ARG A 406 -0.02 4.97 -21.28
C ARG A 406 1.16 4.09 -20.91
N LEU A 407 1.08 3.31 -19.83
CA LEU A 407 2.14 2.40 -19.41
C LEU A 407 2.40 1.34 -20.49
N MET A 408 1.34 0.85 -21.14
CA MET A 408 1.46 -0.10 -22.26
C MET A 408 2.09 0.55 -23.49
N GLN A 409 1.72 1.79 -23.82
CA GLN A 409 2.30 2.54 -24.92
C GLN A 409 3.77 2.85 -24.67
N TYR A 410 4.12 3.33 -23.47
CA TYR A 410 5.50 3.54 -23.05
C TYR A 410 6.33 2.26 -23.11
N ARG A 411 5.80 1.14 -22.62
CA ARG A 411 6.49 -0.17 -22.72
C ARG A 411 6.74 -0.56 -24.17
N LYS A 412 5.77 -0.32 -25.06
CA LYS A 412 5.91 -0.60 -26.49
C LYS A 412 6.98 0.26 -27.13
N GLU A 413 6.98 1.57 -26.88
CA GLU A 413 7.96 2.51 -27.40
C GLU A 413 9.38 2.20 -26.89
N LYS A 414 9.53 1.86 -25.61
CA LYS A 414 10.80 1.42 -25.03
C LYS A 414 11.32 0.13 -25.65
N LEU A 415 10.45 -0.86 -25.85
CA LEU A 415 10.80 -2.12 -26.50
C LEU A 415 11.24 -1.89 -27.95
N ASP A 416 10.54 -1.02 -28.68
CA ASP A 416 10.86 -0.66 -30.06
C ASP A 416 12.23 0.05 -30.15
N LEU A 417 12.54 0.93 -29.19
CA LEU A 417 13.86 1.57 -29.06
C LEU A 417 14.97 0.56 -28.75
N GLU A 418 14.76 -0.36 -27.82
CA GLU A 418 15.74 -1.41 -27.47
C GLU A 418 16.02 -2.36 -28.65
N LEU A 419 15.01 -2.67 -29.46
CA LEU A 419 15.15 -3.48 -30.67
C LEU A 419 15.93 -2.77 -31.78
N GLN A 420 15.84 -1.44 -31.86
CA GLN A 420 16.62 -0.64 -32.82
C GLN A 420 18.10 -0.50 -32.41
N ILE A 421 18.39 -0.57 -31.11
CA ILE A 421 19.75 -0.39 -30.57
C ILE A 421 20.57 -1.69 -30.59
N LYS A 422 19.95 -2.88 -30.72
CA LYS A 422 20.71 -4.13 -30.91
C LYS A 422 21.48 -4.06 -32.24
N PRO A 423 22.82 -3.99 -32.23
CA PRO A 423 23.59 -3.98 -33.46
C PRO A 423 23.32 -5.29 -34.21
N LYS A 424 23.14 -5.19 -35.53
CA LYS A 424 23.26 -6.36 -36.42
C LYS A 424 24.64 -6.97 -36.16
N ASN A 425 24.68 -8.07 -35.40
CA ASN A 425 25.89 -8.88 -35.35
C ASN A 425 26.21 -9.31 -36.79
N PRO A 426 27.43 -9.06 -37.28
CA PRO A 426 27.87 -9.55 -38.58
C PRO A 426 27.92 -11.09 -38.63
#